data_AF-A0A2X1PQQ2-F1
#
_entry.id   AF-A0A2X1PQQ2-F1
#
_cell.length_a   1.000
_cell.length_b   1.000
_cell.length_c   1.000
_cell.angle_alpha   90.00
_cell.angle_beta   90.00
_cell.angle_gamma   90.00
#
_symmetry.space_group_name_H-M   'P 1'
#
loop_
_entity.id
_entity.type
_entity.pdbx_description
1 polymer ?
#
loop_
_entity_poly.entity_id
_entity_poly.type
_entity_poly.pdbx_seq_one_letter_code
_entity_poly.pdbx_strand_id
1 'polypeptide(L)'
;MAKAPKTAYVCNDCGAEFSRWQGQCSACKAWNTITEVRLISTAKSKNDRFSGYAGETQAKIQTLSEISLQETPRFSSGFNELDRVLGGGIVPGSAILIGGHPGAGKSTLLLQVMCGLAKNMTALYVTGEESLQQVAMRASRLGLPNDQLKMLSETSVEQICNLADQLKPQIIVGGFYPSNAFGRYSIIARQCSSSA
;
A
#
# COMPACT_ATOMS: atom_id res chain seq x y z
N MET A 1 27.48 13.81 -5.15
CA MET A 1 28.49 12.89 -4.57
C MET A 1 27.85 12.11 -3.45
N ALA A 2 27.61 10.80 -3.64
CA ALA A 2 26.98 9.96 -2.62
C ALA A 2 27.97 9.74 -1.45
N LYS A 3 27.56 10.09 -0.24
CA LYS A 3 28.37 9.94 0.97
C LYS A 3 28.50 8.43 1.26
N ALA A 4 29.72 7.92 1.35
CA ALA A 4 29.96 6.51 1.64
C ALA A 4 29.23 6.09 2.93
N PRO A 5 28.63 4.88 2.97
CA PRO A 5 27.91 4.41 4.15
C PRO A 5 28.86 4.35 5.34
N LYS A 6 28.45 4.94 6.47
CA LYS A 6 29.22 4.84 7.72
C LYS A 6 29.05 3.45 8.29
N THR A 7 30.17 2.76 8.46
CA THR A 7 30.22 1.43 9.09
C THR A 7 30.48 1.59 10.60
N ALA A 8 29.82 0.78 11.42
CA ALA A 8 30.09 0.64 12.85
C ALA A 8 30.31 -0.84 13.19
N TYR A 9 31.07 -1.14 14.24
CA TYR A 9 31.30 -2.51 14.70
C TYR A 9 30.67 -2.68 16.08
N VAL A 10 29.80 -3.67 16.26
CA VAL A 10 29.03 -3.85 17.49
C VAL A 10 29.20 -5.28 18.00
N CYS A 11 29.42 -5.46 19.30
CA CYS A 11 29.44 -6.77 19.93
C CYS A 11 28.01 -7.29 20.10
N ASN A 12 27.68 -8.46 19.53
CA ASN A 12 26.36 -9.07 19.67
C ASN A 12 26.01 -9.46 21.12
N ASP A 13 27.01 -9.72 21.95
CA ASP A 13 26.79 -10.23 23.31
C ASP A 13 26.57 -9.12 24.34
N CYS A 14 27.25 -7.98 24.18
CA CYS A 14 27.20 -6.89 25.17
C CYS A 14 26.80 -5.53 24.61
N GLY A 15 26.64 -5.41 23.29
CA GLY A 15 26.27 -4.16 22.62
C GLY A 15 27.38 -3.10 22.56
N ALA A 16 28.61 -3.41 22.99
CA ALA A 16 29.71 -2.46 22.93
C ALA A 16 30.06 -2.09 21.47
N GLU A 17 30.25 -0.80 21.22
CA GLU A 17 30.57 -0.25 19.91
C GLU A 17 32.09 -0.04 19.73
N PHE A 18 32.58 -0.31 18.53
CA PHE A 18 33.99 -0.21 18.16
C PHE A 18 34.15 0.49 16.81
N SER A 19 35.26 1.21 16.66
CA SER A 19 35.61 1.94 15.43
C SER A 19 36.21 1.07 14.34
N ARG A 20 36.66 -0.14 14.69
CA ARG A 20 37.24 -1.14 13.78
C ARG A 20 36.89 -2.55 14.24
N TRP A 21 36.94 -3.50 13.31
CA TRP A 21 36.84 -4.91 13.66
C TRP A 21 38.05 -5.36 14.48
N GLN A 22 37.79 -6.22 15.48
CA GLN A 22 38.82 -6.87 16.29
C GLN A 22 38.30 -8.22 16.77
N GLY A 23 39.20 -9.20 16.95
CA GLY A 23 38.82 -10.58 17.27
C GLY A 23 38.25 -10.78 18.68
N GLN A 24 38.54 -9.89 19.63
CA GLN A 24 38.06 -9.96 21.01
C GLN A 24 37.37 -8.66 21.42
N CYS A 25 36.19 -8.76 22.04
CA CYS A 25 35.49 -7.63 22.63
C CYS A 25 36.22 -7.15 23.89
N SER A 26 36.63 -5.87 23.96
CA SER A 26 37.30 -5.34 25.14
C SER A 26 36.37 -5.08 26.33
N ALA A 27 35.04 -5.07 26.13
CA ALA A 27 34.04 -4.89 27.19
C ALA A 27 33.67 -6.20 27.88
N CYS A 28 33.29 -7.24 27.12
CA CYS A 28 32.87 -8.53 27.67
C CYS A 28 33.92 -9.65 27.56
N LYS A 29 35.08 -9.39 26.94
CA LYS A 29 36.17 -10.35 26.69
C LYS A 29 35.81 -11.55 25.80
N ALA A 30 34.60 -11.58 25.25
CA ALA A 30 34.17 -12.62 24.32
C ALA A 30 34.90 -12.51 22.98
N TRP A 31 35.17 -13.66 22.36
CA TRP A 31 35.86 -13.76 21.07
C TRP A 31 34.85 -13.90 19.94
N ASN A 32 35.15 -13.32 18.77
CA ASN A 32 34.36 -13.42 17.54
C ASN A 32 32.90 -12.93 17.65
N THR A 33 32.59 -12.08 18.62
CA THR A 33 31.24 -11.54 18.83
C THR A 33 31.02 -10.17 18.19
N ILE A 34 32.06 -9.54 17.64
CA ILE A 34 31.99 -8.21 17.02
C ILE A 34 31.57 -8.36 15.55
N THR A 35 30.41 -7.80 15.22
CA THR A 35 29.81 -7.81 13.88
C THR A 35 29.84 -6.41 13.26
N GLU A 36 29.93 -6.36 11.94
CA GLU A 36 29.87 -5.12 11.17
C GLU A 36 28.42 -4.72 10.93
N VAL A 37 28.04 -3.53 11.40
CA VAL A 37 26.72 -2.94 11.21
C VAL A 37 26.85 -1.73 10.27
N ARG A 38 26.10 -1.74 9.17
CA ARG A 38 25.99 -0.57 8.30
C ARG A 38 25.01 0.42 8.93
N LEU A 39 25.52 1.57 9.37
CA LEU A 39 24.66 2.65 9.85
C LEU A 39 23.99 3.31 8.65
N ILE A 40 22.72 2.99 8.45
CA ILE A 40 21.85 3.76 7.57
C ILE A 40 21.64 5.09 8.28
N SER A 41 22.14 6.18 7.71
CA SER A 41 21.81 7.52 8.21
C SER A 41 20.30 7.65 8.15
N THR A 42 19.64 7.72 9.31
CA THR A 42 18.24 8.11 9.40
C THR A 42 18.14 9.53 8.84
N ALA A 43 17.77 9.64 7.56
CA ALA A 43 17.22 10.88 7.07
C ALA A 43 16.09 11.25 8.03
N LYS A 44 16.15 12.45 8.61
CA LYS A 44 15.03 13.02 9.36
C LYS A 44 13.83 13.07 8.40
N SER A 45 13.01 12.03 8.40
CA SER A 45 11.75 12.04 7.67
C SER A 45 10.76 12.80 8.53
N LYS A 46 10.66 14.11 8.28
CA LYS A 46 9.39 14.81 8.43
C LYS A 46 8.40 14.09 7.51
N ASN A 47 7.70 13.09 8.02
CA ASN A 47 6.55 12.50 7.34
C ASN A 47 5.31 12.75 8.18
N ASP A 48 4.80 13.97 8.02
CA ASP A 48 3.41 14.35 8.26
C ASP A 48 2.47 13.71 7.20
N ARG A 49 2.87 12.57 6.63
CA ARG A 49 2.20 11.92 5.48
C ARG A 49 1.32 10.74 5.89
N PHE A 50 1.19 10.51 7.19
CA PHE A 50 0.21 9.58 7.74
C PHE A 50 -0.97 10.38 8.30
N SER A 51 -1.57 11.24 7.47
CA SER A 51 -2.93 11.71 7.75
C SER A 51 -3.85 10.51 7.53
N GLY A 52 -4.07 9.73 8.59
CA GLY A 52 -5.09 8.70 8.59
C GLY A 52 -6.45 9.31 8.24
N TYR A 53 -7.36 8.48 7.72
CA TYR A 53 -8.75 8.83 7.40
C TYR A 53 -9.59 9.34 8.61
N ALA A 54 -8.98 9.60 9.77
CA ALA A 54 -9.66 10.14 10.95
C ALA A 54 -10.10 11.62 10.78
N GLY A 55 -10.35 12.05 9.54
CA GLY A 55 -10.59 13.44 9.17
C GLY A 55 -9.34 14.30 9.36
N GLU A 56 -9.41 15.51 8.85
CA GLU A 56 -8.52 16.63 9.21
C GLU A 56 -8.64 17.03 10.70
N THR A 57 -8.95 16.08 11.59
CA THR A 57 -8.96 16.35 13.00
C THR A 57 -7.51 16.36 13.47
N GLN A 58 -7.04 17.54 13.88
CA GLN A 58 -6.03 17.59 14.94
C GLN A 58 -6.49 16.60 15.99
N ALA A 59 -5.74 15.51 16.19
CA ALA A 59 -6.17 14.39 17.02
C ALA A 59 -6.63 14.88 18.40
N LYS A 60 -7.94 15.05 18.57
CA LYS A 60 -8.59 15.56 19.77
C LYS A 60 -9.64 14.55 20.16
N ILE A 61 -9.68 14.23 21.45
CA ILE A 61 -10.75 13.42 22.02
C ILE A 61 -12.01 14.29 22.01
N GLN A 62 -13.05 13.83 21.32
CA GLN A 62 -14.34 14.50 21.23
C GLN A 62 -15.44 13.51 21.62
N THR A 63 -16.55 14.01 22.14
CA THR A 63 -17.73 13.16 22.38
C THR A 63 -18.43 12.84 21.06
N LEU A 64 -19.15 11.71 20.96
CA LEU A 64 -19.85 11.31 19.74
C LEU A 64 -20.81 12.41 19.23
N SER A 65 -21.43 13.17 20.15
CA SER A 65 -22.32 14.29 19.83
C SER A 65 -21.62 15.51 19.22
N GLU A 66 -20.30 15.63 19.37
CA GLU A 66 -19.51 16.72 18.80
C GLU A 66 -19.00 16.42 17.39
N ILE A 67 -19.19 15.17 16.91
CA ILE A 67 -18.72 14.74 15.60
C ILE A 67 -19.68 15.25 14.53
N SER A 68 -19.15 16.05 13.60
CA SER A 68 -19.89 16.52 12.42
C SER A 68 -20.34 15.35 11.57
N LEU A 69 -21.62 15.29 11.23
CA LEU A 69 -22.21 14.28 10.35
C LEU A 69 -22.06 14.61 8.85
N GLN A 70 -21.05 15.39 8.48
CA GLN A 70 -20.82 15.74 7.08
C GLN A 70 -20.58 14.47 6.25
N GLU A 71 -21.42 14.27 5.24
CA GLU A 71 -21.28 13.16 4.31
C GLU A 71 -20.09 13.41 3.37
N THR A 72 -19.13 12.49 3.37
CA THR A 72 -18.04 12.49 2.39
C THR A 72 -18.60 12.11 1.01
N PRO A 73 -18.32 12.86 -0.06
CA PRO A 73 -18.83 12.56 -1.39
C PRO A 73 -18.31 11.19 -1.86
N ARG A 74 -19.24 10.30 -2.23
CA ARG A 74 -18.96 8.96 -2.76
C ARG A 74 -18.97 8.98 -4.28
N PHE A 75 -18.22 8.07 -4.89
CA PHE A 75 -18.35 7.78 -6.32
C PHE A 75 -18.83 6.35 -6.55
N SER A 76 -19.66 6.17 -7.58
CA SER A 76 -20.18 4.86 -7.95
C SER A 76 -19.06 3.96 -8.47
N SER A 77 -19.10 2.67 -8.11
CA SER A 77 -18.25 1.63 -8.68
C SER A 77 -18.68 1.20 -10.10
N GLY A 78 -19.83 1.67 -10.57
CA GLY A 78 -20.49 1.22 -11.80
C GLY A 78 -21.32 -0.06 -11.62
N PHE A 79 -21.34 -0.64 -10.41
CA PHE A 79 -22.12 -1.83 -10.06
C PHE A 79 -23.09 -1.50 -8.93
N ASN A 80 -24.39 -1.49 -9.23
CA ASN A 80 -25.42 -1.08 -8.28
C ASN A 80 -25.43 -1.91 -6.98
N GLU A 81 -25.24 -3.23 -7.10
CA GLU A 81 -25.19 -4.13 -5.95
C GLU A 81 -23.96 -3.88 -5.09
N LEU A 82 -22.80 -3.61 -5.71
CA LEU A 82 -21.58 -3.27 -4.98
C LEU A 82 -21.74 -1.92 -4.27
N ASP A 83 -22.29 -0.91 -4.96
CA ASP A 83 -22.55 0.40 -4.37
C ASP A 83 -23.50 0.31 -3.19
N ARG A 84 -24.56 -0.52 -3.30
CA ARG A 84 -25.49 -0.79 -2.19
C ARG A 84 -24.77 -1.40 -0.99
N VAL A 85 -23.88 -2.37 -1.20
CA VAL A 85 -23.08 -2.99 -0.12
C VAL A 85 -22.11 -1.98 0.50
N LEU A 86 -21.54 -1.07 -0.29
CA LEU A 86 -20.64 -0.03 0.18
C LEU A 86 -21.35 1.17 0.84
N GLY A 87 -22.69 1.18 0.87
CA GLY A 87 -23.47 2.28 1.43
C GLY A 87 -23.60 3.49 0.50
N GLY A 88 -23.83 3.24 -0.79
CA GLY A 88 -24.03 4.25 -1.83
C GLY A 88 -22.82 4.51 -2.73
N GLY A 89 -21.74 3.73 -2.60
CA GLY A 89 -20.53 3.85 -3.43
C GLY A 89 -19.24 3.95 -2.64
N ILE A 90 -18.13 4.11 -3.36
CA ILE A 90 -16.77 4.14 -2.83
C ILE A 90 -16.46 5.52 -2.25
N VAL A 91 -15.94 5.55 -1.02
CA VAL A 91 -15.52 6.78 -0.34
C VAL A 91 -14.05 7.08 -0.69
N PRO A 92 -13.71 8.28 -1.20
CA PRO A 92 -12.31 8.69 -1.38
C PRO A 92 -11.52 8.63 -0.08
N GLY A 93 -10.24 8.28 -0.15
CA GLY A 93 -9.37 8.14 1.03
C GLY A 93 -9.60 6.87 1.86
N SER A 94 -10.53 6.00 1.46
CA SER A 94 -10.84 4.76 2.17
C SER A 94 -10.03 3.56 1.67
N ALA A 95 -9.92 2.54 2.52
CA ALA A 95 -9.47 1.21 2.15
C ALA A 95 -10.60 0.20 2.41
N ILE A 96 -10.99 -0.55 1.38
CA ILE A 96 -12.07 -1.53 1.40
C ILE A 96 -11.47 -2.91 1.20
N LEU A 97 -11.71 -3.82 2.14
CA LEU A 97 -11.29 -5.21 2.04
C LEU A 97 -12.41 -6.07 1.46
N ILE A 98 -12.15 -6.77 0.36
CA ILE A 98 -13.03 -7.77 -0.22
C ILE A 98 -12.47 -9.17 0.09
N GLY A 99 -13.14 -9.84 1.03
CA GLY A 99 -12.86 -11.23 1.40
C GLY A 99 -13.81 -12.21 0.72
N GLY A 100 -13.39 -13.47 0.63
CA GLY A 100 -14.23 -14.57 0.13
C GLY A 100 -13.41 -15.79 -0.25
N HIS A 101 -14.07 -16.93 -0.43
CA HIS A 101 -13.40 -18.18 -0.79
C HIS A 101 -12.60 -18.05 -2.10
N PRO A 102 -11.48 -18.79 -2.25
CA PRO A 102 -10.83 -18.95 -3.55
C PRO A 102 -11.86 -19.37 -4.61
N GLY A 103 -11.79 -18.80 -5.81
CA GLY A 103 -12.77 -19.07 -6.87
C GLY A 103 -14.11 -18.34 -6.75
N ALA A 104 -14.38 -17.58 -5.68
CA ALA A 104 -15.61 -16.79 -5.54
C ALA A 104 -15.74 -15.59 -6.52
N GLY A 105 -14.82 -15.43 -7.46
CA GLY A 105 -14.90 -14.39 -8.49
C GLY A 105 -14.46 -12.99 -8.05
N LYS A 106 -13.77 -12.83 -6.90
CA LYS A 106 -13.33 -11.52 -6.38
C LYS A 106 -12.48 -10.73 -7.38
N SER A 107 -11.43 -11.36 -7.91
CA SER A 107 -10.51 -10.73 -8.88
C SER A 107 -11.24 -10.39 -10.18
N THR A 108 -12.21 -11.23 -10.58
CA THR A 108 -13.06 -11.00 -11.74
C THR A 108 -13.95 -9.78 -11.55
N LEU A 109 -14.67 -9.68 -10.43
CA LEU A 109 -15.51 -8.55 -10.08
C LEU A 109 -14.68 -7.25 -10.04
N LEU A 110 -13.54 -7.29 -9.36
CA LEU A 110 -12.65 -6.15 -9.23
C LEU A 110 -12.07 -5.71 -10.57
N LEU A 111 -11.71 -6.63 -11.45
CA LEU A 111 -11.26 -6.31 -12.80
C LEU A 111 -12.37 -5.59 -13.58
N GLN A 112 -13.61 -6.05 -13.50
CA GLN A 112 -14.75 -5.41 -14.16
C GLN A 112 -15.00 -3.99 -13.63
N VAL A 113 -15.01 -3.82 -12.30
CA VAL A 113 -15.13 -2.50 -11.64
C VAL A 113 -14.01 -1.56 -12.11
N MET A 114 -12.76 -2.03 -12.08
CA MET A 114 -11.60 -1.21 -12.45
C MET A 114 -11.59 -0.82 -13.93
N CYS A 115 -11.96 -1.73 -14.82
CA CYS A 115 -12.16 -1.43 -16.25
C CYS A 115 -13.27 -0.38 -16.48
N GLY A 116 -14.35 -0.43 -15.68
CA GLY A 116 -15.43 0.56 -15.74
C GLY A 116 -14.98 1.94 -15.25
N LEU A 117 -14.33 1.99 -14.08
CA LEU A 117 -13.82 3.22 -13.47
C LEU A 117 -12.71 3.86 -14.29
N ALA A 118 -11.86 3.07 -14.94
CA ALA A 118 -10.77 3.55 -15.78
C ALA A 118 -11.23 4.50 -16.91
N LYS A 119 -12.51 4.45 -17.31
CA LYS A 119 -13.09 5.34 -18.32
C LYS A 119 -13.15 6.80 -17.88
N ASN A 120 -13.24 7.05 -16.58
CA ASN A 120 -13.52 8.38 -16.01
C ASN A 120 -12.44 8.83 -15.02
N MET A 121 -11.51 7.94 -14.63
CA MET A 121 -10.48 8.23 -13.64
C MET A 121 -9.24 7.38 -13.84
N THR A 122 -8.11 7.86 -13.32
CA THR A 122 -6.86 7.09 -13.35
C THR A 122 -6.94 5.92 -12.37
N ALA A 123 -7.15 4.71 -12.90
CA ALA A 123 -7.26 3.48 -12.13
C ALA A 123 -6.01 2.60 -12.31
N LEU A 124 -5.48 2.06 -11.21
CA LEU A 124 -4.32 1.17 -11.19
C LEU A 124 -4.71 -0.19 -10.60
N TYR A 125 -4.58 -1.25 -11.39
CA TYR A 125 -4.74 -2.63 -10.94
C TYR A 125 -3.36 -3.26 -10.73
N VAL A 126 -3.09 -3.68 -9.50
CA VAL A 126 -1.83 -4.29 -9.07
C VAL A 126 -2.06 -5.78 -8.80
N THR A 127 -1.21 -6.63 -9.35
CA THR A 127 -1.24 -8.08 -9.14
C THR A 127 0.14 -8.60 -8.71
N GLY A 128 0.16 -9.41 -7.65
CA GLY A 128 1.32 -10.22 -7.28
C GLY A 128 1.10 -11.73 -7.46
N GLU A 129 -0.16 -12.16 -7.67
CA GLU A 129 -0.54 -13.59 -7.73
C GLU A 129 -0.62 -14.13 -9.17
N GLU A 130 -0.93 -13.26 -10.13
CA GLU A 130 -1.20 -13.64 -11.52
C GLU A 130 -0.37 -12.76 -12.46
N SER A 131 0.04 -13.33 -13.60
CA SER A 131 0.76 -12.57 -14.63
C SER A 131 -0.18 -11.59 -15.34
N LEU A 132 0.39 -10.49 -15.85
CA LEU A 132 -0.39 -9.50 -16.62
C LEU A 132 -1.13 -10.13 -17.81
N GLN A 133 -0.50 -11.12 -18.46
CA GLN A 133 -1.10 -11.86 -19.57
C GLN A 133 -2.34 -12.62 -19.14
N GLN A 134 -2.32 -13.26 -17.96
CA GLN A 134 -3.50 -13.97 -17.41
C GLN A 134 -4.65 -13.00 -17.11
N VAL A 135 -4.35 -11.83 -16.55
CA VAL A 135 -5.37 -10.81 -16.32
C VAL A 135 -5.93 -10.27 -17.64
N ALA A 136 -5.06 -9.95 -18.61
CA ALA A 136 -5.47 -9.45 -19.92
C ALA A 136 -6.34 -10.45 -20.70
N MET A 137 -5.99 -11.75 -20.67
CA MET A 137 -6.82 -12.80 -21.25
C MET A 137 -8.21 -12.85 -20.61
N ARG A 138 -8.32 -12.70 -19.29
CA ARG A 138 -9.63 -12.64 -18.62
C ARG A 138 -10.42 -11.40 -19.04
N ALA A 139 -9.80 -10.23 -19.08
CA ALA A 139 -10.46 -9.01 -19.55
C ALA A 139 -10.99 -9.17 -20.98
N SER A 140 -10.19 -9.77 -21.87
CA SER A 140 -10.59 -10.07 -23.25
C SER A 140 -11.76 -11.05 -23.33
N ARG A 141 -11.72 -12.16 -22.56
CA ARG A 141 -12.82 -13.14 -22.51
C ARG A 141 -14.14 -12.54 -22.03
N LEU A 142 -14.08 -11.57 -21.12
CA LEU A 142 -15.24 -10.88 -20.56
C LEU A 142 -15.71 -9.69 -21.42
N GLY A 143 -15.02 -9.37 -22.52
CA GLY A 143 -15.35 -8.22 -23.36
C GLY A 143 -15.18 -6.87 -22.67
N LEU A 144 -14.24 -6.77 -21.72
CA LEU A 144 -14.04 -5.54 -20.95
C LEU A 144 -13.23 -4.50 -21.73
N PRO A 145 -13.49 -3.20 -21.51
CA PRO A 145 -12.64 -2.14 -22.02
C PRO A 145 -11.24 -2.28 -21.40
N ASN A 146 -10.21 -2.25 -22.25
CA ASN A 146 -8.84 -2.61 -21.89
C ASN A 146 -7.80 -1.57 -22.35
N ASP A 147 -8.26 -0.39 -22.76
CA ASP A 147 -7.46 0.71 -23.30
C ASP A 147 -6.97 1.68 -22.22
N GLN A 148 -7.72 1.83 -21.12
CA GLN A 148 -7.47 2.87 -20.11
C GLN A 148 -6.92 2.35 -18.78
N LEU A 149 -7.26 1.12 -18.37
CA LEU A 149 -6.84 0.54 -17.09
C LEU A 149 -5.32 0.38 -17.03
N LYS A 150 -4.68 0.98 -16.03
CA LYS A 150 -3.23 0.80 -15.79
C LYS A 150 -3.02 -0.48 -14.99
N MET A 151 -2.03 -1.27 -15.40
CA MET A 151 -1.74 -2.57 -14.82
C MET A 151 -0.30 -2.59 -14.31
N LEU A 152 -0.09 -3.15 -13.12
CA LEU A 152 1.22 -3.34 -12.52
C LEU A 152 1.34 -4.76 -11.98
N SER A 153 2.43 -5.46 -12.32
CA SER A 153 2.77 -6.74 -11.72
C SER A 153 3.92 -6.54 -10.77
N GLU A 154 3.61 -6.36 -9.49
CA GLU A 154 4.60 -6.15 -8.45
C GLU A 154 4.18 -6.77 -7.11
N THR A 155 5.18 -7.09 -6.29
CA THR A 155 4.97 -7.68 -4.96
C THR A 155 5.54 -6.84 -3.82
N SER A 156 6.54 -5.98 -4.11
CA SER A 156 7.08 -5.05 -3.11
C SER A 156 6.12 -3.87 -2.92
N VAL A 157 5.63 -3.72 -1.69
CA VAL A 157 4.79 -2.57 -1.29
C VAL A 157 5.52 -1.26 -1.58
N GLU A 158 6.82 -1.20 -1.31
CA GLU A 158 7.65 -0.01 -1.52
C GLU A 158 7.68 0.38 -2.99
N GLN A 159 7.89 -0.57 -3.90
CA GLN A 159 7.86 -0.30 -5.34
C GLN A 159 6.47 0.10 -5.82
N ILE A 160 5.42 -0.57 -5.33
CA ILE A 160 4.04 -0.23 -5.66
C ILE A 160 3.72 1.21 -5.22
N CYS A 161 4.10 1.61 -4.01
CA CYS A 161 3.94 2.97 -3.52
C CYS A 161 4.73 3.97 -4.36
N ASN A 162 6.00 3.70 -4.67
CA ASN A 162 6.83 4.58 -5.50
C ASN A 162 6.23 4.83 -6.89
N LEU A 163 5.72 3.78 -7.54
CA LEU A 163 5.08 3.88 -8.84
C LEU A 163 3.70 4.55 -8.75
N ALA A 164 2.93 4.27 -7.70
CA ALA A 164 1.66 4.94 -7.45
C ALA A 164 1.83 6.44 -7.16
N ASP A 165 2.93 6.86 -6.54
CA ASP A 165 3.23 8.29 -6.33
C ASP A 165 3.60 9.01 -7.63
N GLN A 166 4.19 8.31 -8.60
CA GLN A 166 4.46 8.85 -9.94
C GLN A 166 3.18 8.93 -10.78
N LEU A 167 2.38 7.86 -10.78
CA LEU A 167 1.14 7.76 -11.56
C LEU A 167 0.00 8.61 -10.97
N LYS A 168 0.01 8.83 -9.65
CA LYS A 168 -1.08 9.46 -8.87
C LYS A 168 -2.47 8.91 -9.22
N PRO A 169 -2.70 7.58 -9.13
CA PRO A 169 -4.00 7.02 -9.41
C PRO A 169 -5.03 7.47 -8.37
N GLN A 170 -6.27 7.65 -8.83
CA GLN A 170 -7.41 7.98 -7.97
C GLN A 170 -7.93 6.72 -7.24
N ILE A 171 -7.74 5.54 -7.84
CA ILE A 171 -8.11 4.27 -7.24
C ILE A 171 -7.06 3.21 -7.56
N ILE A 172 -6.74 2.41 -6.55
CA ILE A 172 -5.83 1.27 -6.65
C ILE A 172 -6.57 0.02 -6.20
N VAL A 173 -6.42 -1.07 -6.95
CA VAL A 173 -6.81 -2.40 -6.49
C VAL A 173 -5.55 -3.26 -6.41
N GLY A 174 -5.39 -3.98 -5.31
CA GLY A 174 -4.27 -4.90 -5.13
C GLY A 174 -4.69 -6.14 -4.35
N GLY A 175 -4.25 -7.31 -4.81
CA GLY A 175 -4.23 -8.52 -3.99
C GLY A 175 -2.89 -8.60 -3.25
N PHE A 176 -2.91 -8.49 -1.92
CA PHE A 176 -1.71 -8.56 -1.09
C PHE A 176 -1.76 -9.77 -0.15
N TYR A 177 -0.76 -10.64 -0.25
CA TYR A 177 -0.55 -11.76 0.67
C TYR A 177 0.50 -11.38 1.72
N PRO A 178 0.20 -11.45 3.02
CA PRO A 178 1.12 -12.06 3.96
C PRO A 178 0.91 -13.58 3.84
N SER A 179 2.01 -14.33 3.70
CA SER A 179 2.16 -15.75 3.35
C SER A 179 1.20 -16.80 3.94
N ASN A 180 0.23 -16.47 4.80
CA ASN A 180 -0.66 -17.42 5.49
C ASN A 180 -2.14 -17.00 5.61
N ALA A 181 -2.66 -16.04 4.82
CA ALA A 181 -4.05 -15.62 4.95
C ALA A 181 -4.85 -15.67 3.63
N PHE A 182 -5.84 -16.58 3.60
CA PHE A 182 -6.95 -16.70 2.66
C PHE A 182 -7.27 -15.45 1.81
N GLY A 183 -7.12 -15.56 0.48
CA GLY A 183 -7.58 -14.66 -0.59
C GLY A 183 -8.27 -13.35 -0.19
N ARG A 184 -7.48 -12.31 0.07
CA ARG A 184 -7.92 -10.95 0.40
C ARG A 184 -7.53 -10.00 -0.71
N TYR A 185 -8.51 -9.29 -1.27
CA TYR A 185 -8.26 -8.18 -2.18
C TYR A 185 -8.63 -6.88 -1.50
N SER A 186 -7.85 -5.83 -1.74
CA SER A 186 -8.11 -4.50 -1.19
C SER A 186 -8.34 -3.51 -2.32
N ILE A 187 -9.41 -2.72 -2.22
CA ILE A 187 -9.60 -1.49 -2.98
C ILE A 187 -9.09 -0.35 -2.09
N ILE A 188 -8.15 0.44 -2.58
CA ILE A 188 -7.68 1.66 -1.93
C ILE A 188 -8.10 2.83 -2.80
N ALA A 189 -9.09 3.58 -2.34
CA ALA A 189 -9.51 4.82 -3.00
C ALA A 189 -8.62 5.94 -2.48
N ARG A 190 -7.79 6.54 -3.33
CA ARG A 190 -6.96 7.68 -2.93
C ARG A 190 -7.84 8.93 -2.91
N GLN A 191 -7.72 9.74 -1.87
CA GLN A 191 -8.34 11.07 -1.90
C GLN A 191 -7.67 11.86 -3.02
N CYS A 192 -8.45 12.32 -4.00
CA CYS A 192 -7.96 13.25 -4.99
C CYS A 192 -7.71 14.57 -4.25
N SER A 193 -6.45 14.89 -3.95
CA SER A 193 -6.11 16.24 -3.50
C SER A 193 -6.44 17.16 -4.67
N SER A 194 -7.57 17.86 -4.58
CA SER A 194 -7.86 19.03 -5.41
C SER A 194 -6.83 20.10 -5.06
N SER A 195 -5.63 19.98 -5.61
CA SER A 195 -4.76 21.14 -5.81
C SER A 195 -5.36 21.92 -6.97
N ALA A 196 -6.31 22.79 -6.64
CA ALA A 196 -6.64 23.98 -7.40
C ALA A 196 -5.65 25.09 -7.04
#